data_AF-A0A7D4AUA8-F1
#
_entry.id   AF-A0A7D4AUA8-F1
#
_cell.length_a   1.000
_cell.length_b   1.000
_cell.length_c   1.000
_cell.angle_alpha   90.00
_cell.angle_beta   90.00
_cell.angle_gamma   90.00
#
_symmetry.space_group_name_H-M   'P 1'
#
loop_
_entity.id
_entity.type
_entity.pdbx_description
1 polymer ?
#
loop_
_entity_poly.entity_id
_entity_poly.type
_entity_poly.pdbx_seq_one_letter_code
_entity_poly.pdbx_strand_id
1 'polypeptide(L)'
;MVELERLIGSLVEQAHAETYRRLASVLTPAVEGQLDALLRVDEAVGRTRHSWLLQPPTRSTAATIRATLDKRRFLQELGADVWDLTALHPNRQKRLASLARHRSNQALQRLSSPKRYPLLLAFGREMLLDLTDLVLEMADEYWETALARARWEMEEYQRATARAKDQVLATLGHAVGLLLDEEHVPLEQVRQQVYARVPKVELQQALTTAQALTQPAKRSYLDFLEHHYAGIRRFSAPLLADLV
;
A
#
# COMPACT_ATOMS: atom_id res chain seq x y z
N MET A 1 32.95 42.96 11.03
CA MET A 1 31.90 42.13 10.37
C MET A 1 32.52 41.13 9.40
N VAL A 2 33.34 41.57 8.42
CA VAL A 2 34.02 40.69 7.43
C VAL A 2 34.94 39.62 8.05
N GLU A 3 35.64 39.93 9.15
CA GLU A 3 36.54 38.94 9.78
C GLU A 3 35.80 37.79 10.47
N LEU A 4 34.64 38.07 11.08
CA LEU A 4 33.81 37.05 11.72
C LEU A 4 33.17 36.13 10.68
N GLU A 5 32.69 36.69 9.57
CA GLU A 5 32.16 35.92 8.44
C GLU A 5 33.23 34.98 7.85
N ARG A 6 34.47 35.48 7.69
CA ARG A 6 35.59 34.67 7.21
C ARG A 6 35.96 33.54 8.18
N LEU A 7 35.96 33.82 9.48
CA LEU A 7 36.24 32.82 10.52
C LEU A 7 35.15 31.76 10.61
N ILE A 8 33.88 32.16 10.56
CA ILE A 8 32.74 31.22 10.52
C ILE A 8 32.84 30.36 9.26
N GLY A 9 33.14 30.97 8.11
CA GLY A 9 33.35 30.25 6.86
C GLY A 9 34.44 29.18 6.96
N SER A 10 35.62 29.51 7.51
CA SER A 10 36.71 28.55 7.66
C SER A 10 36.38 27.42 8.64
N LEU A 11 35.70 27.70 9.76
CA LEU A 11 35.25 26.69 10.71
C LEU A 11 34.23 25.74 10.08
N VAL A 12 33.31 26.25 9.27
CA VAL A 12 32.34 25.43 8.54
C VAL A 12 33.03 24.49 7.56
N GLU A 13 34.00 24.99 6.78
CA GLU A 13 34.78 24.13 5.88
C GLU A 13 35.56 23.05 6.62
N GLN A 14 36.19 23.40 7.74
CA GLN A 14 36.89 22.43 8.59
C GLN A 14 35.95 21.36 9.14
N ALA A 15 34.74 21.74 9.57
CA ALA A 15 33.73 20.79 10.03
C ALA A 15 33.26 19.85 8.91
N HIS A 16 33.15 20.33 7.67
CA HIS A 16 32.84 19.49 6.51
C HIS A 16 33.98 18.51 6.21
N ALA A 17 35.22 18.99 6.16
CA ALA A 17 36.39 18.15 5.94
C ALA A 17 36.56 17.07 7.03
N GLU A 18 36.31 17.42 8.29
CA GLU A 18 36.33 16.47 9.40
C GLU A 18 35.19 15.44 9.30
N THR A 19 34.00 15.85 8.86
CA THR A 19 32.89 14.91 8.62
C THR A 19 33.25 13.90 7.54
N TYR A 20 33.84 14.37 6.44
CA TYR A 20 34.33 13.50 5.37
C TYR A 20 35.41 12.53 5.86
N ARG A 21 36.39 13.04 6.62
CA ARG A 21 37.47 12.23 7.20
C ARG A 21 36.94 11.11 8.10
N ARG A 22 35.95 11.39 8.94
CA ARG A 22 35.31 10.38 9.82
C ARG A 22 34.56 9.30 9.06
N LEU A 23 34.09 9.59 7.86
CA LEU A 23 33.39 8.66 6.98
C LEU A 23 34.31 8.02 5.93
N ALA A 24 35.62 8.28 5.96
CA ALA A 24 36.55 7.82 4.93
C ALA A 24 36.64 6.29 4.83
N SER A 25 36.35 5.56 5.92
CA SER A 25 36.28 4.09 5.91
C SER A 25 35.13 3.55 5.05
N VAL A 26 34.02 4.29 4.94
CA VAL A 26 32.86 3.92 4.13
C VAL A 26 32.95 4.52 2.73
N LEU A 27 33.50 5.72 2.60
CA LEU A 27 33.63 6.47 1.33
C LEU A 27 34.79 5.94 0.47
N THR A 28 34.69 4.68 0.07
CA THR A 28 35.58 4.10 -0.94
C THR A 28 35.29 4.68 -2.33
N PRO A 29 36.25 4.64 -3.28
CA PRO A 29 36.01 5.11 -4.65
C PRO A 29 34.78 4.46 -5.33
N ALA A 30 34.49 3.20 -4.99
CA ALA A 30 33.30 2.51 -5.47
C ALA A 30 32.00 3.14 -4.94
N VAL A 31 31.94 3.39 -3.62
CA VAL A 31 30.80 4.06 -2.97
C VAL A 31 30.65 5.49 -3.49
N GLU A 32 31.73 6.23 -3.63
CA GLU A 32 31.68 7.59 -4.21
C GLU A 32 31.12 7.59 -5.63
N GLY A 33 31.53 6.65 -6.48
CA GLY A 33 30.98 6.48 -7.83
C GLY A 33 29.49 6.12 -7.84
N GLN A 34 29.06 5.26 -6.92
CA GLN A 34 27.66 4.91 -6.71
C GLN A 34 26.82 6.11 -6.24
N LEU A 35 27.33 6.90 -5.29
CA LEU A 35 26.68 8.13 -4.82
C LEU A 35 26.57 9.18 -5.94
N ASP A 36 27.58 9.29 -6.79
CA ASP A 36 27.53 10.18 -7.96
C ASP A 36 26.48 9.71 -8.98
N ALA A 37 26.32 8.39 -9.16
CA ALA A 37 25.29 7.83 -10.03
C ALA A 37 23.86 8.20 -9.55
N LEU A 38 23.66 8.43 -8.24
CA LEU A 38 22.36 8.89 -7.73
C LEU A 38 21.89 10.22 -8.31
N LEU A 39 22.85 11.06 -8.70
CA LEU A 39 22.61 12.40 -9.23
C LEU A 39 22.57 12.45 -10.76
N ARG A 40 22.80 11.32 -11.44
CA ARG A 40 22.72 11.21 -12.91
C ARG A 40 21.34 10.72 -13.31
N VAL A 41 20.91 11.10 -14.51
CA VAL A 41 19.65 10.58 -15.06
C VAL A 41 19.82 9.09 -15.30
N ASP A 42 18.89 8.31 -14.77
CA ASP A 42 18.80 6.88 -14.96
C ASP A 42 17.67 6.60 -15.96
N GLU A 43 18.01 5.93 -17.06
CA GLU A 43 17.09 5.63 -18.17
C GLU A 43 15.92 4.74 -17.72
N ALA A 44 16.13 3.86 -16.74
CA ALA A 44 15.10 2.94 -16.27
C ALA A 44 13.96 3.66 -15.52
N VAL A 45 14.26 4.79 -14.88
CA VAL A 45 13.26 5.60 -14.15
C VAL A 45 12.96 6.95 -14.81
N GLY A 46 13.67 7.30 -15.88
CA GLY A 46 13.51 8.56 -16.63
C GLY A 46 13.87 9.83 -15.84
N ARG A 47 14.60 9.69 -14.74
CA ARG A 47 15.00 10.78 -13.82
C ARG A 47 16.21 10.38 -12.99
N THR A 48 16.70 11.25 -12.12
CA THR A 48 17.77 10.86 -11.20
C THR A 48 17.24 9.94 -10.09
N ARG A 49 18.07 9.00 -9.62
CA ARG A 49 17.69 8.12 -8.50
C ARG A 49 17.40 8.91 -7.23
N HIS A 50 18.11 10.01 -6.98
CA HIS A 50 17.80 10.94 -5.88
C HIS A 50 16.36 11.48 -5.97
N SER A 51 15.94 11.98 -7.14
CA SER A 51 14.56 12.47 -7.32
C SER A 51 13.52 11.36 -7.26
N TRP A 52 13.84 10.18 -7.78
CA TRP A 52 12.96 9.00 -7.72
C TRP A 52 12.71 8.53 -6.29
N LEU A 53 13.77 8.46 -5.46
CA LEU A 53 13.67 8.08 -4.05
C LEU A 53 12.74 9.04 -3.29
N LEU A 54 12.89 10.34 -3.53
CA LEU A 54 12.09 11.40 -2.89
C LEU A 54 10.62 11.46 -3.33
N GLN A 55 10.22 10.78 -4.39
CA GLN A 55 8.84 10.82 -4.86
C GLN A 55 7.92 10.10 -3.85
N PRO A 56 6.97 10.78 -3.19
CA PRO A 56 6.06 10.11 -2.27
C PRO A 56 5.10 9.17 -3.03
N PRO A 57 4.65 8.07 -2.39
CA PRO A 57 3.56 7.27 -2.94
C PRO A 57 2.26 8.09 -2.94
N THR A 58 1.40 7.85 -3.93
CA THR A 58 0.12 8.59 -4.06
C THR A 58 -1.02 7.98 -3.25
N ARG A 59 -1.01 6.65 -3.09
CA ARG A 59 -2.01 5.84 -2.36
C ARG A 59 -1.35 4.55 -1.88
N SER A 60 -1.95 3.88 -0.91
CA SER A 60 -1.56 2.54 -0.46
C SER A 60 -2.26 1.47 -1.29
N THR A 61 -1.66 1.12 -2.42
CA THR A 61 -2.13 0.06 -3.33
C THR A 61 -1.05 -0.98 -3.47
N ALA A 62 -1.40 -2.21 -3.87
CA ALA A 62 -0.40 -3.26 -4.11
C ALA A 62 0.73 -2.83 -5.07
N ALA A 63 0.41 -2.00 -6.09
CA ALA A 63 1.40 -1.50 -7.04
C ALA A 63 2.33 -0.43 -6.44
N THR A 64 1.80 0.46 -5.61
CA THR A 64 2.62 1.48 -4.95
C THR A 64 3.46 0.89 -3.83
N ILE A 65 2.94 -0.09 -3.06
CA ILE A 65 3.73 -0.84 -2.07
C ILE A 65 4.92 -1.53 -2.76
N ARG A 66 4.66 -2.22 -3.87
CA ARG A 66 5.70 -2.85 -4.71
C ARG A 66 6.76 -1.83 -5.14
N ALA A 67 6.34 -0.67 -5.65
CA ALA A 67 7.26 0.38 -6.08
C ALA A 67 8.10 0.95 -4.92
N THR A 68 7.53 1.06 -3.72
CA THR A 68 8.26 1.48 -2.51
C THR A 68 9.27 0.42 -2.07
N LEU A 69 8.92 -0.87 -2.14
CA LEU A 69 9.86 -1.98 -1.92
C LEU A 69 11.01 -1.97 -2.93
N ASP A 70 10.73 -1.69 -4.21
CA ASP A 70 11.79 -1.59 -5.23
C ASP A 70 12.78 -0.43 -4.93
N LYS A 71 12.31 0.68 -4.33
CA LYS A 71 13.19 1.76 -3.83
C LYS A 71 14.06 1.31 -2.66
N ARG A 72 13.47 0.55 -1.72
CA ARG A 72 14.19 0.00 -0.57
C ARG A 72 15.28 -0.97 -1.05
N ARG A 73 14.93 -1.90 -1.94
CA ARG A 73 15.89 -2.85 -2.55
C ARG A 73 17.03 -2.14 -3.24
N PHE A 74 16.74 -1.11 -4.03
CA PHE A 74 17.79 -0.30 -4.67
C PHE A 74 18.79 0.27 -3.64
N LEU A 75 18.31 0.76 -2.48
CA LEU A 75 19.19 1.27 -1.43
C LEU A 75 19.97 0.16 -0.71
N GLN A 76 19.40 -1.03 -0.56
CA GLN A 76 20.12 -2.20 -0.03
C GLN A 76 21.22 -2.66 -1.00
N GLU A 77 20.92 -2.72 -2.30
CA GLU A 77 21.91 -3.03 -3.34
C GLU A 77 23.04 -1.97 -3.41
N LEU A 78 22.73 -0.73 -3.04
CA LEU A 78 23.71 0.34 -2.87
C LEU A 78 24.59 0.18 -1.61
N GLY A 79 24.20 -0.71 -0.70
CA GLY A 79 24.87 -0.95 0.59
C GLY A 79 24.45 0.03 1.71
N ALA A 80 23.33 0.75 1.55
CA ALA A 80 22.88 1.74 2.53
C ALA A 80 22.52 1.15 3.89
N ASP A 81 22.30 -0.15 3.98
CA ASP A 81 22.02 -0.89 5.21
C ASP A 81 23.28 -1.19 6.05
N VAL A 82 24.43 -1.37 5.38
CA VAL A 82 25.71 -1.75 6.00
C VAL A 82 26.69 -0.60 6.17
N TRP A 83 26.38 0.60 5.69
CA TRP A 83 27.21 1.78 5.92
C TRP A 83 27.31 2.11 7.42
N ASP A 84 28.55 2.15 7.92
CA ASP A 84 28.83 2.54 9.29
C ASP A 84 28.97 4.06 9.42
N LEU A 85 27.90 4.71 9.92
CA LEU A 85 27.90 6.15 10.20
C LEU A 85 28.11 6.46 11.70
N THR A 86 28.46 5.47 12.54
CA THR A 86 28.57 5.62 14.00
C THR A 86 29.62 6.65 14.43
N ALA A 87 30.60 6.91 13.58
CA ALA A 87 31.58 8.00 13.77
C ALA A 87 30.95 9.40 13.82
N LEU A 88 29.70 9.56 13.39
CA LEU A 88 28.91 10.78 13.46
C LEU A 88 27.77 10.65 14.48
N HIS A 89 27.56 11.72 15.25
CA HIS A 89 26.40 11.80 16.14
C HIS A 89 25.07 11.67 15.33
N PRO A 90 24.04 10.95 15.82
CA PRO A 90 22.77 10.75 15.10
C PRO A 90 22.12 12.04 14.59
N ASN A 91 22.06 13.09 15.41
CA ASN A 91 21.55 14.40 14.99
C ASN A 91 22.31 15.01 13.79
N ARG A 92 23.62 14.73 13.66
CA ARG A 92 24.40 15.18 12.51
C ARG A 92 24.05 14.37 11.27
N GLN A 93 23.87 13.06 11.38
CA GLN A 93 23.41 12.21 10.29
C GLN A 93 22.06 12.70 9.75
N LYS A 94 21.07 12.87 10.63
CA LYS A 94 19.74 13.43 10.28
C LYS A 94 19.82 14.79 9.62
N ARG A 95 20.68 15.69 10.12
CA ARG A 95 20.88 17.01 9.51
C ARG A 95 21.46 16.90 8.09
N LEU A 96 22.46 16.04 7.88
CA LEU A 96 23.06 15.84 6.55
C LEU A 96 22.04 15.26 5.56
N ALA A 97 21.28 14.25 5.98
CA ALA A 97 20.21 13.66 5.17
C ALA A 97 19.13 14.69 4.83
N SER A 98 18.70 15.50 5.80
CA SER A 98 17.73 16.57 5.58
C SER A 98 18.25 17.62 4.58
N LEU A 99 19.54 17.99 4.66
CA LEU A 99 20.13 18.90 3.68
C LEU A 99 20.14 18.30 2.27
N ALA A 100 20.40 17.01 2.11
CA ALA A 100 20.36 16.34 0.83
C ALA A 100 18.94 16.19 0.26
N ARG A 101 17.94 15.95 1.14
CA ARG A 101 16.52 15.85 0.79
C ARG A 101 15.96 17.13 0.18
N HIS A 102 16.34 18.28 0.73
CA HIS A 102 15.79 19.60 0.32
C HIS A 102 16.60 20.30 -0.78
N ARG A 103 17.68 19.69 -1.28
CA ARG A 103 18.49 20.25 -2.36
C ARG A 103 18.07 19.68 -3.71
N SER A 104 18.12 20.52 -4.75
CA SER A 104 17.99 20.04 -6.12
C SER A 104 19.21 19.20 -6.53
N ASN A 105 19.03 18.33 -7.53
CA ASN A 105 20.12 17.51 -8.07
C ASN A 105 21.29 18.39 -8.55
N GLN A 106 21.00 19.50 -9.24
CA GLN A 106 22.03 20.44 -9.67
C GLN A 106 22.77 21.09 -8.49
N ALA A 107 22.07 21.43 -7.41
CA ALA A 107 22.69 21.99 -6.21
C ALA A 107 23.61 20.97 -5.52
N LEU A 108 23.26 19.69 -5.53
CA LEU A 108 24.09 18.61 -4.99
C LEU A 108 25.34 18.35 -5.86
N GLN A 109 25.19 18.36 -7.19
CA GLN A 109 26.30 18.17 -8.13
C GLN A 109 27.37 19.26 -8.02
N ARG A 110 26.96 20.51 -7.72
CA ARG A 110 27.87 21.66 -7.55
C ARG A 110 28.65 21.65 -6.23
N LEU A 111 28.31 20.79 -5.27
CA LEU A 111 29.06 20.67 -4.02
C LEU A 111 30.42 20.03 -4.27
N SER A 112 31.43 20.46 -3.51
CA SER A 112 32.71 19.76 -3.46
C SER A 112 32.52 18.35 -2.89
N SER A 113 33.34 17.40 -3.34
CA SER A 113 33.30 16.00 -2.90
C SER A 113 33.22 15.83 -1.36
N PRO A 114 34.03 16.55 -0.55
CA PRO A 114 33.97 16.44 0.91
C PRO A 114 32.65 16.89 1.55
N LYS A 115 31.85 17.70 0.83
CA LYS A 115 30.49 18.06 1.25
C LYS A 115 29.44 17.14 0.66
N ARG A 116 29.58 16.79 -0.62
CA ARG A 116 28.60 16.03 -1.39
C ARG A 116 28.41 14.62 -0.82
N TYR A 117 29.49 13.87 -0.63
CA TYR A 117 29.38 12.46 -0.27
C TYR A 117 28.82 12.22 1.13
N PRO A 118 29.21 12.95 2.19
CA PRO A 118 28.56 12.81 3.50
C PRO A 118 27.07 13.12 3.47
N LEU A 119 26.63 14.06 2.64
CA LEU A 119 25.20 14.37 2.44
C LEU A 119 24.45 13.20 1.82
N LEU A 120 24.98 12.62 0.73
CA LEU A 120 24.35 11.52 0.01
C LEU A 120 24.39 10.20 0.80
N LEU A 121 25.47 9.95 1.53
CA LEU A 121 25.61 8.77 2.39
C LEU A 121 24.57 8.79 3.51
N ALA A 122 24.47 9.91 4.24
CA ALA A 122 23.46 10.08 5.28
C ALA A 122 22.03 10.03 4.70
N PHE A 123 21.82 10.60 3.52
CA PHE A 123 20.55 10.51 2.81
C PHE A 123 20.16 9.08 2.50
N GLY A 124 21.05 8.25 1.94
CA GLY A 124 20.73 6.86 1.62
C GLY A 124 20.39 6.06 2.87
N ARG A 125 21.12 6.25 3.98
CA ARG A 125 20.85 5.57 5.25
C ARG A 125 19.49 5.95 5.84
N GLU A 126 19.21 7.25 5.96
CA GLU A 126 17.94 7.73 6.51
C GLU A 126 16.76 7.42 5.58
N MET A 127 16.94 7.52 4.25
CA MET A 127 15.89 7.17 3.29
C MET A 127 15.55 5.67 3.34
N LEU A 128 16.54 4.80 3.60
CA LEU A 128 16.27 3.37 3.78
C LEU A 128 15.39 3.14 5.00
N LEU A 129 15.65 3.84 6.12
CA LEU A 129 14.82 3.76 7.33
C LEU A 129 13.41 4.30 7.06
N ASP A 130 13.29 5.50 6.49
CA ASP A 130 12.01 6.12 6.16
C ASP A 130 11.16 5.23 5.22
N LEU A 131 11.78 4.60 4.22
CA LEU A 131 11.09 3.67 3.32
C LEU A 131 10.66 2.38 4.02
N THR A 132 11.36 1.96 5.08
CA THR A 132 10.97 0.79 5.88
C THR A 132 9.68 1.07 6.63
N ASP A 133 9.65 2.19 7.35
CA ASP A 133 8.47 2.62 8.12
C ASP A 133 7.28 2.86 7.18
N LEU A 134 7.53 3.53 6.05
CA LEU A 134 6.50 3.80 5.05
C LEU A 134 5.91 2.53 4.43
N VAL A 135 6.73 1.52 4.13
CA VAL A 135 6.21 0.25 3.58
C VAL A 135 5.30 -0.46 4.58
N LEU A 136 5.65 -0.44 5.86
CA LEU A 136 4.83 -1.04 6.92
C LEU A 136 3.49 -0.29 7.07
N GLU A 137 3.54 1.03 7.09
CA GLU A 137 2.34 1.88 7.17
C GLU A 137 1.41 1.68 5.95
N MET A 138 1.98 1.63 4.75
CA MET A 138 1.20 1.36 3.52
C MET A 138 0.59 -0.05 3.50
N ALA A 139 1.30 -1.04 4.04
CA ALA A 139 0.80 -2.41 4.14
C ALA A 139 -0.36 -2.49 5.14
N ASP A 140 -0.27 -1.81 6.27
CA ASP A 140 -1.32 -1.74 7.28
C ASP A 140 -2.59 -1.07 6.72
N GLU A 141 -2.45 0.12 6.11
CA GLU A 141 -3.57 0.84 5.48
C GLU A 141 -4.25 0.00 4.39
N TYR A 142 -3.46 -0.76 3.60
CA TYR A 142 -3.98 -1.66 2.60
C TYR A 142 -4.81 -2.80 3.22
N TRP A 143 -4.32 -3.40 4.31
CA TRP A 143 -5.03 -4.45 5.03
C TRP A 143 -6.32 -3.97 5.66
N GLU A 144 -6.30 -2.80 6.30
CA GLU A 144 -7.49 -2.17 6.88
C GLU A 144 -8.55 -1.92 5.80
N THR A 145 -8.14 -1.37 4.66
CA THR A 145 -9.04 -1.09 3.53
C THR A 145 -9.64 -2.38 2.95
N ALA A 146 -8.82 -3.43 2.75
CA ALA A 146 -9.29 -4.72 2.25
C ALA A 146 -10.27 -5.38 3.23
N LEU A 147 -9.99 -5.33 4.53
CA LEU A 147 -10.86 -5.88 5.56
C LEU A 147 -12.18 -5.12 5.67
N ALA A 148 -12.13 -3.78 5.65
CA ALA A 148 -13.33 -2.94 5.65
C ALA A 148 -14.19 -3.23 4.41
N ARG A 149 -13.57 -3.43 3.24
CA ARG A 149 -14.29 -3.77 2.02
C ARG A 149 -14.95 -5.14 2.10
N ALA A 150 -14.23 -6.15 2.59
CA ALA A 150 -14.77 -7.50 2.79
C ALA A 150 -15.97 -7.52 3.75
N ARG A 151 -15.90 -6.73 4.85
CA ARG A 151 -17.04 -6.57 5.79
C ARG A 151 -18.23 -5.91 5.12
N TRP A 152 -18.01 -4.83 4.36
CA TRP A 152 -19.08 -4.16 3.63
C TRP A 152 -19.73 -5.08 2.59
N GLU A 153 -18.95 -5.88 1.85
CA GLU A 153 -19.46 -6.87 0.90
C GLU A 153 -20.29 -7.95 1.59
N MET A 154 -19.86 -8.42 2.76
CA MET A 154 -20.61 -9.36 3.59
C MET A 154 -21.95 -8.76 4.04
N GLU A 155 -21.95 -7.53 4.56
CA GLU A 155 -23.17 -6.84 4.99
C GLU A 155 -24.14 -6.61 3.83
N GLU A 156 -23.64 -6.22 2.65
CA GLU A 156 -24.46 -6.06 1.46
C GLU A 156 -25.06 -7.41 1.01
N TYR A 157 -24.25 -8.47 1.02
CA TYR A 157 -24.71 -9.82 0.71
C TYR A 157 -25.79 -10.30 1.69
N GLN A 158 -25.61 -10.07 2.99
CA GLN A 158 -26.60 -10.41 4.02
C GLN A 158 -27.90 -9.62 3.84
N ARG A 159 -27.82 -8.31 3.55
CA ARG A 159 -28.99 -7.46 3.28
C ARG A 159 -29.73 -7.90 2.02
N ALA A 160 -29.01 -8.20 0.94
CA ALA A 160 -29.60 -8.73 -0.29
C ALA A 160 -30.27 -10.10 -0.07
N THR A 161 -29.62 -10.98 0.70
CA THR A 161 -30.15 -12.30 1.07
C THR A 161 -31.41 -12.19 1.92
N ALA A 162 -31.45 -11.27 2.90
CA ALA A 162 -32.63 -11.03 3.72
C ALA A 162 -33.82 -10.54 2.87
N ARG A 163 -33.60 -9.55 2.01
CA ARG A 163 -34.63 -9.06 1.08
C ARG A 163 -35.15 -10.15 0.15
N ALA A 164 -34.25 -10.99 -0.38
CA ALA A 164 -34.63 -12.11 -1.22
C ALA A 164 -35.47 -13.15 -0.45
N LYS A 165 -35.11 -13.43 0.82
CA LYS A 165 -35.91 -14.31 1.70
C LYS A 165 -37.30 -13.75 1.94
N ASP A 166 -37.42 -12.47 2.29
CA ASP A 166 -38.71 -11.82 2.55
C ASP A 166 -39.61 -11.88 1.31
N GLN A 167 -39.06 -11.59 0.13
CA GLN A 167 -39.79 -11.68 -1.14
C GLN A 167 -40.25 -13.11 -1.44
N VAL A 168 -39.36 -14.10 -1.28
CA VAL A 168 -39.70 -15.52 -1.51
C VAL A 168 -40.78 -15.98 -0.53
N LEU A 169 -40.67 -15.64 0.74
CA LEU A 169 -41.66 -15.99 1.77
C LEU A 169 -43.01 -15.33 1.49
N ALA A 170 -43.03 -14.08 1.04
CA ALA A 170 -44.27 -13.40 0.66
C ALA A 170 -44.93 -14.07 -0.57
N THR A 171 -44.18 -14.28 -1.65
CA THR A 171 -44.70 -14.87 -2.90
C THR A 171 -45.18 -16.32 -2.68
N LEU A 172 -44.37 -17.17 -2.01
CA LEU A 172 -44.76 -18.55 -1.72
C LEU A 172 -45.82 -18.65 -0.64
N GLY A 173 -45.78 -17.78 0.38
CA GLY A 173 -46.79 -17.71 1.44
C GLY A 173 -48.18 -17.36 0.90
N HIS A 174 -48.28 -16.41 -0.04
CA HIS A 174 -49.53 -16.13 -0.74
C HIS A 174 -50.06 -17.34 -1.51
N ALA A 175 -49.18 -18.03 -2.27
CA ALA A 175 -49.59 -19.20 -3.03
C ALA A 175 -50.05 -20.37 -2.13
N VAL A 176 -49.36 -20.60 -1.01
CA VAL A 176 -49.75 -21.62 -0.01
C VAL A 176 -51.04 -21.23 0.68
N GLY A 177 -51.24 -19.96 1.04
CA GLY A 177 -52.48 -19.48 1.65
C GLY A 177 -53.71 -19.74 0.77
N LEU A 178 -53.60 -19.54 -0.55
CA LEU A 178 -54.66 -19.86 -1.51
C LEU A 178 -54.91 -21.35 -1.69
N LEU A 179 -53.86 -22.16 -1.51
CA LEU A 179 -53.97 -23.61 -1.57
C LEU A 179 -54.67 -24.19 -0.34
N LEU A 180 -54.52 -23.55 0.82
CA LEU A 180 -55.12 -23.98 2.09
C LEU A 180 -56.53 -23.39 2.33
N ASP A 181 -57.01 -22.48 1.48
CA ASP A 181 -58.35 -21.88 1.57
C ASP A 181 -59.43 -22.78 0.93
N GLU A 182 -59.69 -23.91 1.58
CA GLU A 182 -60.64 -24.94 1.10
C GLU A 182 -62.11 -24.47 1.12
N GLU A 183 -62.43 -23.42 1.91
CA GLU A 183 -63.79 -22.86 2.00
C GLU A 183 -64.16 -22.01 0.78
N HIS A 184 -63.20 -21.26 0.23
CA HIS A 184 -63.47 -20.29 -0.85
C HIS A 184 -62.86 -20.68 -2.19
N VAL A 185 -61.96 -21.67 -2.23
CA VAL A 185 -61.27 -22.10 -3.45
C VAL A 185 -61.53 -23.58 -3.73
N PRO A 186 -62.41 -23.91 -4.69
CA PRO A 186 -62.61 -25.29 -5.11
C PRO A 186 -61.32 -25.91 -5.66
N LEU A 187 -61.07 -27.17 -5.35
CA LEU A 187 -59.84 -27.91 -5.70
C LEU A 187 -59.48 -27.79 -7.21
N GLU A 188 -60.48 -27.80 -8.07
CA GLU A 188 -60.34 -27.74 -9.53
C GLU A 188 -59.82 -26.37 -10.02
N GLN A 189 -60.02 -25.30 -9.24
CA GLN A 189 -59.71 -23.92 -9.60
C GLN A 189 -58.46 -23.37 -8.89
N VAL A 190 -57.89 -24.11 -7.93
CA VAL A 190 -56.73 -23.66 -7.13
C VAL A 190 -55.58 -23.16 -8.00
N ARG A 191 -55.18 -23.92 -9.03
CA ARG A 191 -54.09 -23.50 -9.94
C ARG A 191 -54.41 -22.22 -10.70
N GLN A 192 -55.66 -22.07 -11.16
CA GLN A 192 -56.09 -20.88 -11.88
C GLN A 192 -56.11 -19.65 -10.97
N GLN A 193 -56.62 -19.80 -9.75
CA GLN A 193 -56.68 -18.74 -8.74
C GLN A 193 -55.29 -18.32 -8.24
N VAL A 194 -54.39 -19.30 -8.03
CA VAL A 194 -52.99 -19.03 -7.69
C VAL A 194 -52.29 -18.26 -8.81
N TYR A 195 -52.42 -18.68 -10.07
CA TYR A 195 -51.80 -17.99 -11.21
C TYR A 195 -52.42 -16.63 -11.54
N ALA A 196 -53.69 -16.42 -11.18
CA ALA A 196 -54.35 -15.12 -11.31
C ALA A 196 -53.79 -14.09 -10.32
N ARG A 197 -53.42 -14.52 -9.10
CA ARG A 197 -52.86 -13.63 -8.06
C ARG A 197 -51.32 -13.53 -8.12
N VAL A 198 -50.64 -14.62 -8.43
CA VAL A 198 -49.18 -14.69 -8.55
C VAL A 198 -48.82 -15.40 -9.86
N PRO A 199 -48.32 -14.67 -10.88
CA PRO A 199 -47.98 -15.27 -12.17
C PRO A 199 -47.05 -16.48 -12.03
N LYS A 200 -47.26 -17.49 -12.89
CA LYS A 200 -46.45 -18.73 -12.90
C LYS A 200 -44.94 -18.46 -12.99
N VAL A 201 -44.53 -17.44 -13.74
CA VAL A 201 -43.12 -17.04 -13.90
C VAL A 201 -42.55 -16.54 -12.57
N GLU A 202 -43.30 -15.74 -11.82
CA GLU A 202 -42.89 -15.24 -10.51
C GLU A 202 -42.77 -16.37 -9.49
N LEU A 203 -43.70 -17.33 -9.49
CA LEU A 203 -43.62 -18.53 -8.64
C LEU A 203 -42.40 -19.40 -8.97
N GLN A 204 -42.08 -19.56 -10.25
CA GLN A 204 -40.88 -20.30 -10.67
C GLN A 204 -39.60 -19.59 -10.24
N GLN A 205 -39.55 -18.26 -10.35
CA GLN A 205 -38.42 -17.45 -9.87
C GLN A 205 -38.28 -17.52 -8.34
N ALA A 206 -39.38 -17.41 -7.59
CA ALA A 206 -39.39 -17.52 -6.14
C ALA A 206 -38.93 -18.92 -5.69
N LEU A 207 -39.39 -19.98 -6.35
CA LEU A 207 -38.95 -21.36 -6.05
C LEU A 207 -37.46 -21.56 -6.33
N THR A 208 -36.97 -21.08 -7.48
CA THR A 208 -35.53 -21.15 -7.82
C THR A 208 -34.68 -20.38 -6.81
N THR A 209 -35.15 -19.21 -6.39
CA THR A 209 -34.47 -18.38 -5.39
C THR A 209 -34.47 -19.06 -4.01
N ALA A 210 -35.59 -19.66 -3.59
CA ALA A 210 -35.68 -20.44 -2.35
C ALA A 210 -34.68 -21.61 -2.32
N GLN A 211 -34.53 -22.31 -3.45
CA GLN A 211 -33.57 -23.40 -3.62
C GLN A 211 -32.12 -22.91 -3.59
N ALA A 212 -31.83 -21.73 -4.14
CA ALA A 212 -30.51 -21.13 -4.03
C ALA A 212 -30.18 -20.68 -2.59
N LEU A 213 -31.17 -20.11 -1.89
CA LEU A 213 -31.04 -19.62 -0.51
C LEU A 213 -30.88 -20.73 0.55
N THR A 214 -31.20 -21.98 0.20
CA THR A 214 -31.03 -23.15 1.08
C THR A 214 -29.63 -23.75 1.01
N GLN A 215 -28.78 -23.32 0.05
CA GLN A 215 -27.37 -23.68 0.02
C GLN A 215 -26.59 -23.00 1.16
N PRO A 216 -25.52 -23.63 1.69
CA PRO A 216 -24.70 -23.00 2.72
C PRO A 216 -24.07 -21.70 2.18
N ALA A 217 -24.61 -20.56 2.64
CA ALA A 217 -24.12 -19.24 2.28
C ALA A 217 -22.70 -18.99 2.79
N LYS A 218 -21.96 -18.07 2.15
CA LYS A 218 -20.72 -17.49 2.69
C LYS A 218 -21.00 -16.98 4.11
N ARG A 219 -20.40 -17.61 5.13
CA ARG A 219 -20.75 -17.37 6.55
C ARG A 219 -19.82 -16.36 7.21
N SER A 220 -18.70 -16.02 6.58
CA SER A 220 -17.67 -15.17 7.17
C SER A 220 -17.24 -14.07 6.22
N TYR A 221 -16.81 -12.93 6.78
CA TYR A 221 -16.10 -11.89 6.03
C TYR A 221 -14.82 -12.42 5.36
N LEU A 222 -14.26 -13.52 5.86
CA LEU A 222 -13.09 -14.18 5.26
C LEU A 222 -13.38 -14.71 3.85
N ASP A 223 -14.62 -15.14 3.58
CA ASP A 223 -15.04 -15.62 2.24
C ASP A 223 -15.10 -14.48 1.21
N PHE A 224 -15.20 -13.24 1.67
CA PHE A 224 -15.14 -12.02 0.85
C PHE A 224 -13.72 -11.48 0.76
N LEU A 225 -12.89 -11.71 1.78
CA LEU A 225 -11.48 -11.33 1.75
C LEU A 225 -10.70 -12.07 0.64
N GLU A 226 -11.14 -13.27 0.24
CA GLU A 226 -10.57 -14.00 -0.89
C GLU A 226 -10.55 -13.16 -2.19
N HIS A 227 -11.56 -12.30 -2.40
CA HIS A 227 -11.60 -11.39 -3.56
C HIS A 227 -10.40 -10.41 -3.58
N HIS A 228 -9.82 -10.12 -2.42
CA HIS A 228 -8.68 -9.21 -2.25
C HIS A 228 -7.32 -9.94 -2.16
N TYR A 229 -7.32 -11.26 -2.05
CA TYR A 229 -6.10 -12.06 -1.87
C TYR A 229 -5.07 -11.87 -2.99
N ALA A 230 -5.52 -11.73 -4.23
CA ALA A 230 -4.64 -11.48 -5.37
C ALA A 230 -3.85 -10.17 -5.23
N GLY A 231 -4.43 -9.15 -4.61
CA GLY A 231 -3.77 -7.87 -4.34
C GLY A 231 -2.75 -7.97 -3.21
N ILE A 232 -3.13 -8.64 -2.12
CA ILE A 232 -2.25 -8.93 -0.98
C ILE A 232 -1.00 -9.67 -1.45
N ARG A 233 -1.19 -10.79 -2.16
CA ARG A 233 -0.09 -11.66 -2.62
C ARG A 233 0.95 -10.95 -3.48
N ARG A 234 0.58 -9.90 -4.21
CA ARG A 234 1.49 -9.16 -5.10
C ARG A 234 2.64 -8.47 -4.36
N PHE A 235 2.45 -8.11 -3.10
CA PHE A 235 3.49 -7.46 -2.30
C PHE A 235 3.93 -8.29 -1.09
N SER A 236 3.17 -9.29 -0.64
CA SER A 236 3.54 -10.08 0.55
C SER A 236 4.89 -10.78 0.45
N ALA A 237 5.19 -11.45 -0.68
CA ALA A 237 6.46 -12.16 -0.81
C ALA A 237 7.67 -11.21 -0.82
N PRO A 238 7.68 -10.12 -1.63
CA PRO A 238 8.73 -9.09 -1.53
C PRO A 238 8.82 -8.44 -0.15
N LEU A 239 7.69 -8.15 0.50
CA LEU A 239 7.67 -7.54 1.84
C LEU A 239 8.35 -8.43 2.87
N LEU A 240 8.05 -9.73 2.87
CA LEU A 240 8.65 -10.69 3.81
C LEU A 240 10.14 -10.88 3.52
N ALA A 241 10.53 -10.97 2.24
CA ALA A 241 11.94 -11.14 1.87
C ALA A 241 12.80 -9.91 2.21
N ASP A 242 12.22 -8.71 2.15
CA ASP A 242 12.97 -7.46 2.37
C ASP A 242 13.01 -7.04 3.85
N LEU A 243 12.17 -7.61 4.72
CA LEU A 243 12.02 -7.23 6.15
C LEU A 243 12.35 -8.32 7.17
N VAL A 244 12.35 -9.61 6.78
CA VAL A 244 12.69 -10.76 7.64
C VAL A 244 14.06 -11.30 7.25
#